data_AF-A0AAD5PME1-F1
#
_entry.id   AF-A0AAD5PME1-F1
#
_cell.length_a   1.000
_cell.length_b   1.000
_cell.length_c   1.000
_cell.angle_alpha   90.00
_cell.angle_beta   90.00
_cell.angle_gamma   90.00
#
_symmetry.space_group_name_H-M   'P 1'
#
loop_
_entity.id
_entity.type
_entity.pdbx_description
1 polymer ?
#
loop_
_entity_poly.entity_id
_entity_poly.type
_entity_poly.pdbx_seq_one_letter_code
_entity_poly.pdbx_strand_id
1 'polypeptide(L)'
;MTSSSPSPDRNMDENKERRLRLRKNVLDEIISSEESYIKQLDMLLNGFVRPVREKNTIPKQSFSAIFGDIEPLYSLNIVLHDELQKSENVGSAFLKIAPYLKLYSTYAHDYELATRSLQALRKSNKAFEAFVSQQERLPHISRKLEALLIVPIQRVPRYRLLLTELIAHTDETEEEYSVLNAALKQVEAVAHHINEQIREHENVQRMIRIQRSLAQGNPKIITPGRRLIKEGSLRKVSADSESAHHRYFILFNDMLLYCRIRSPGSEINHKGSLICNCVLPLRHCKAEAVVGDGLFRVTCRDECLLLCSDTAEEGKQWVETINGAVEQLEANFRTLRKESSSRRPIRKRQLHQKDSLMYKFHQKKLTLTDQHTCPSNTFEVQVLRSENIDSHSSPRQNPTTKSPRIIKLPKWPESCSGSPSFTYSPRKLLSLMSPSSPNSSPVHEAPPVFNFCSPPIQTDFTFNTD
;
A
#
# COMPACT_ATOMS: atom_id res chain seq x y z
N MET A 1 -36.34 11.33 57.05
CA MET A 1 -35.23 11.50 56.10
C MET A 1 -35.70 10.98 54.74
N THR A 2 -36.23 11.85 53.90
CA THR A 2 -36.71 11.50 52.55
C THR A 2 -35.53 11.57 51.59
N SER A 3 -35.06 10.42 51.10
CA SER A 3 -34.07 10.34 50.02
C SER A 3 -34.75 10.75 48.70
N SER A 4 -34.56 11.99 48.31
CA SER A 4 -34.93 12.49 46.98
C SER A 4 -34.03 11.82 45.94
N SER A 5 -34.58 10.89 45.17
CA SER A 5 -33.96 10.38 43.94
C SER A 5 -33.69 11.55 42.97
N PRO A 6 -32.54 11.59 42.28
CA PRO A 6 -32.24 12.69 41.37
C PRO A 6 -33.24 12.72 40.22
N SER A 7 -33.72 13.93 39.88
CA SER A 7 -34.58 14.17 38.72
C SER A 7 -33.90 13.66 37.43
N PRO A 8 -34.62 12.99 36.51
CA PRO A 8 -34.07 12.47 35.25
C PRO A 8 -33.30 13.52 34.44
N ASP A 9 -33.76 14.78 34.49
CA ASP A 9 -33.20 15.92 33.77
C ASP A 9 -31.78 16.29 34.24
N ARG A 10 -31.53 16.25 35.55
CA ARG A 10 -30.18 16.52 36.12
C ARG A 10 -29.17 15.45 35.72
N ASN A 11 -29.62 14.20 35.63
CA ASN A 11 -28.77 13.07 35.28
C ASN A 11 -28.38 13.09 33.79
N MET A 12 -29.26 13.62 32.92
CA MET A 12 -28.98 13.81 31.49
C MET A 12 -27.96 14.93 31.25
N ASP A 13 -28.07 16.06 31.96
CA ASP A 13 -27.11 17.15 31.88
C ASP A 13 -25.72 16.77 32.40
N GLU A 14 -25.64 16.02 33.52
CA GLU A 14 -24.37 15.51 34.05
C GLU A 14 -23.68 14.54 33.08
N ASN A 15 -24.44 13.67 32.42
CA ASN A 15 -23.92 12.76 31.41
C ASN A 15 -23.42 13.49 30.16
N LYS A 16 -24.13 14.53 29.72
CA LYS A 16 -23.72 15.38 28.60
C LYS A 16 -22.43 16.13 28.91
N GLU A 17 -22.34 16.73 30.09
CA GLU A 17 -21.14 17.44 30.57
C GLU A 17 -19.93 16.49 30.68
N ARG A 18 -20.14 15.27 31.20
CA ARG A 18 -19.10 14.25 31.24
C ARG A 18 -18.60 13.88 29.84
N ARG A 19 -19.50 13.69 28.88
CA ARG A 19 -19.15 13.37 27.48
C ARG A 19 -18.33 14.49 26.83
N LEU A 20 -18.71 15.75 27.05
CA LEU A 20 -17.96 16.91 26.53
C LEU A 20 -16.54 17.00 27.12
N ARG A 21 -16.38 16.71 28.42
CA ARG A 21 -15.05 16.65 29.05
C ARG A 21 -14.19 15.53 28.48
N LEU A 22 -14.75 14.34 28.30
CA LEU A 22 -14.04 13.21 27.70
C LEU A 22 -13.64 13.52 26.26
N ARG A 23 -14.54 14.07 25.44
CA ARG A 23 -14.26 14.54 24.08
C ARG A 23 -13.08 15.52 24.07
N LYS A 24 -13.10 16.52 24.96
CA LYS A 24 -12.02 17.51 25.07
C LYS A 24 -10.68 16.86 25.41
N ASN A 25 -10.66 15.94 26.37
CA ASN A 25 -9.44 15.22 26.74
C ASN A 25 -8.85 14.45 25.55
N VAL A 26 -9.68 13.79 24.74
CA VAL A 26 -9.23 13.07 23.54
C VAL A 26 -8.68 14.03 22.49
N LEU A 27 -9.31 15.19 22.28
CA LEU A 27 -8.81 16.23 21.37
C LEU A 27 -7.43 16.75 21.82
N ASP A 28 -7.30 17.06 23.11
CA ASP A 28 -6.03 17.50 23.71
C ASP A 28 -4.96 16.40 23.60
N GLU A 29 -5.34 15.13 23.75
CA GLU A 29 -4.45 13.97 23.56
C GLU A 29 -3.99 13.82 22.10
N ILE A 30 -4.88 14.01 21.12
CA ILE A 30 -4.53 13.95 19.69
C ILE A 30 -3.43 14.98 19.40
N ILE A 31 -3.64 16.23 19.82
CA ILE A 31 -2.71 17.34 19.56
C ILE A 31 -1.39 17.15 20.31
N SER A 32 -1.46 16.91 21.63
CA SER A 32 -0.26 16.78 22.46
C SER A 32 0.56 15.53 22.10
N SER A 33 -0.08 14.42 21.74
CA SER A 33 0.61 13.23 21.28
C SER A 33 1.24 13.42 19.90
N GLU A 34 0.64 14.24 19.01
CA GLU A 34 1.24 14.61 17.72
C GLU A 34 2.49 15.46 17.92
N GLU A 35 2.41 16.45 18.79
CA GLU A 35 3.55 17.31 19.12
C GLU A 35 4.69 16.50 19.74
N SER A 36 4.37 15.58 20.66
CA SER A 36 5.34 14.64 21.23
C SER A 36 5.94 13.71 20.17
N TYR A 37 5.14 13.23 19.22
CA TYR A 37 5.62 12.38 18.13
C TYR A 37 6.59 13.13 17.21
N ILE A 38 6.27 14.37 16.82
CA ILE A 38 7.16 15.22 16.01
C ILE A 38 8.47 15.51 16.76
N LYS A 39 8.41 15.79 18.07
CA LYS A 39 9.62 15.95 18.90
C LYS A 39 10.49 14.71 18.87
N GLN A 40 9.90 13.51 18.92
CA GLN A 40 10.65 12.25 18.84
C GLN A 40 11.29 12.03 17.46
N LEU A 41 10.58 12.37 16.38
CA LEU A 41 11.14 12.35 15.03
C LEU A 41 12.27 13.38 14.86
N ASP A 42 12.14 14.55 15.49
CA ASP A 42 13.18 15.58 15.50
C ASP A 42 14.43 15.10 16.24
N MET A 43 14.28 14.47 17.41
CA MET A 43 15.38 13.83 18.13
C MET A 43 16.08 12.76 17.28
N LEU A 44 15.31 11.95 16.55
CA LEU A 44 15.88 10.95 15.63
C LEU A 44 16.68 11.62 14.51
N LEU A 45 16.11 12.63 13.86
CA LEU A 45 16.72 13.34 12.74
C LEU A 45 17.97 14.12 13.14
N ASN A 46 17.85 14.97 14.15
CA ASN A 46 18.90 15.90 14.59
C ASN A 46 19.93 15.22 15.49
N GLY A 47 19.51 14.24 16.30
CA GLY A 47 20.41 13.52 17.19
C GLY A 47 21.19 12.40 16.51
N PHE A 48 20.61 11.73 15.51
CA PHE A 48 21.22 10.54 14.92
C PHE A 48 21.40 10.66 13.40
N VAL A 49 20.33 10.90 12.64
CA VAL A 49 20.38 10.82 11.16
C VAL A 49 21.37 11.83 10.57
N ARG A 50 21.23 13.12 10.92
CA ARG A 50 22.11 14.19 10.40
C ARG A 50 23.55 14.02 10.89
N PRO A 51 23.84 13.82 12.18
CA PRO A 51 25.22 13.67 12.63
C PRO A 51 25.91 12.42 12.07
N VAL A 52 25.20 11.30 11.89
CA VAL A 52 25.76 10.09 11.26
C VAL A 52 26.08 10.35 9.78
N ARG A 53 25.19 11.09 9.08
CA ARG A 53 25.39 11.47 7.67
C ARG A 53 26.60 12.41 7.51
N GLU A 54 26.75 13.39 8.38
CA GLU A 54 27.85 14.36 8.36
C GLU A 54 29.20 13.74 8.73
N LYS A 55 29.23 12.93 9.80
CA LYS A 55 30.46 12.26 10.26
C LYS A 55 30.83 11.04 9.41
N ASN A 56 29.93 10.59 8.53
CA ASN A 56 30.10 9.43 7.66
C ASN A 56 30.64 8.19 8.42
N THR A 57 30.12 7.95 9.63
CA THR A 57 30.62 6.91 10.55
C THR A 57 30.29 5.49 10.10
N ILE A 58 29.37 5.35 9.13
CA ILE A 58 28.87 4.06 8.64
C ILE A 58 28.74 4.08 7.11
N PRO A 59 28.82 2.92 6.43
CA PRO A 59 28.61 2.84 4.99
C PRO A 59 27.23 3.32 4.57
N LYS A 60 27.12 3.93 3.38
CA LYS A 60 25.85 4.43 2.83
C LYS A 60 24.74 3.37 2.78
N GLN A 61 25.10 2.12 2.47
CA GLN A 61 24.15 1.00 2.45
C GLN A 61 23.58 0.72 3.85
N SER A 62 24.43 0.70 4.88
CA SER A 62 24.00 0.52 6.27
C SER A 62 23.19 1.71 6.77
N PHE A 63 23.57 2.94 6.37
CA PHE A 63 22.80 4.15 6.68
C PHE A 63 21.38 4.07 6.11
N SER A 64 21.26 3.77 4.83
CA SER A 64 19.97 3.62 4.16
C SER A 64 19.13 2.50 4.77
N ALA A 65 19.76 1.38 5.13
CA ALA A 65 19.08 0.25 5.74
C ALA A 65 18.55 0.55 7.16
N ILE A 66 19.26 1.36 7.95
CA ILE A 66 18.88 1.66 9.35
C ILE A 66 17.89 2.81 9.44
N PHE A 67 18.15 3.92 8.74
CA PHE A 67 17.38 5.14 8.93
C PHE A 67 16.28 5.31 7.87
N GLY A 68 16.39 4.64 6.72
CA GLY A 68 15.45 4.77 5.61
C GLY A 68 15.18 6.22 5.21
N ASP A 69 14.05 6.44 4.55
CA ASP A 69 13.54 7.77 4.23
C ASP A 69 12.58 8.25 5.33
N ILE A 70 13.11 8.61 6.49
CA ILE A 70 12.35 9.13 7.64
C ILE A 70 11.98 10.63 7.49
N GLU A 71 12.71 11.40 6.68
CA GLU A 71 12.49 12.84 6.46
C GLU A 71 11.10 13.16 5.85
N PRO A 72 10.59 12.41 4.86
CA PRO A 72 9.21 12.57 4.38
C PRO A 72 8.17 12.37 5.47
N LEU A 73 8.36 11.41 6.38
CA LEU A 73 7.44 11.17 7.49
C LEU A 73 7.44 12.37 8.44
N TYR A 74 8.61 12.87 8.85
CA TYR A 74 8.68 14.08 9.66
C TYR A 74 7.96 15.28 9.00
N SER A 75 8.21 15.50 7.72
CA SER A 75 7.59 16.59 6.97
C SER A 75 6.06 16.45 6.91
N LEU A 76 5.56 15.25 6.69
CA LEU A 76 4.12 14.96 6.65
C LEU A 76 3.44 15.27 7.99
N ASN A 77 4.06 14.88 9.09
CA ASN A 77 3.48 15.06 10.43
C ASN A 77 3.52 16.53 10.88
N ILE A 78 4.51 17.31 10.45
CA ILE A 78 4.46 18.77 10.62
C ILE A 78 3.22 19.36 9.93
N VAL A 79 2.92 18.92 8.71
CA VAL A 79 1.72 19.38 7.99
C VAL A 79 0.45 18.94 8.71
N LEU A 80 0.39 17.69 9.20
CA LEU A 80 -0.74 17.22 10.00
C LEU A 80 -0.93 18.07 11.26
N HIS A 81 0.13 18.36 12.00
CA HIS A 81 0.05 19.18 13.19
C HIS A 81 -0.44 20.61 12.89
N ASP A 82 0.08 21.23 11.83
CA ASP A 82 -0.38 22.55 11.38
C ASP A 82 -1.86 22.53 10.97
N GLU A 83 -2.32 21.47 10.28
CA GLU A 83 -3.74 21.27 9.95
C GLU A 83 -4.60 21.04 11.20
N LEU A 84 -4.10 20.32 12.22
CA LEU A 84 -4.80 20.12 13.49
C LEU A 84 -4.91 21.41 14.32
N GLN A 85 -3.95 22.33 14.22
CA GLN A 85 -4.02 23.64 14.88
C GLN A 85 -4.97 24.61 14.17
N LYS A 86 -5.09 24.52 12.84
CA LYS A 86 -5.90 25.43 12.02
C LYS A 86 -7.34 24.98 11.83
N SER A 87 -7.57 23.67 11.80
CA SER A 87 -8.89 23.13 11.50
C SER A 87 -9.79 23.22 12.72
N GLU A 88 -11.01 23.71 12.53
CA GLU A 88 -12.06 23.66 13.56
C GLU A 88 -12.49 22.22 13.89
N ASN A 89 -12.21 21.27 12.97
CA ASN A 89 -12.61 19.87 13.04
C ASN A 89 -11.40 18.95 12.75
N VAL A 90 -11.10 18.04 13.69
CA VAL A 90 -9.98 17.10 13.61
C VAL A 90 -10.14 16.11 12.46
N GLY A 91 -11.37 15.66 12.18
CA GLY A 91 -11.66 14.76 11.07
C GLY A 91 -11.25 15.34 9.72
N SER A 92 -11.45 16.65 9.51
CA SER A 92 -11.04 17.34 8.28
C SER A 92 -9.52 17.35 8.08
N ALA A 93 -8.76 17.54 9.16
CA ALA A 93 -7.29 17.47 9.11
C ALA A 93 -6.82 16.06 8.71
N PHE A 94 -7.40 15.02 9.31
CA PHE A 94 -7.08 13.64 8.96
C PHE A 94 -7.49 13.27 7.53
N LEU A 95 -8.64 13.73 7.03
CA LEU A 95 -9.06 13.46 5.65
C LEU A 95 -8.08 14.03 4.62
N LYS A 96 -7.51 15.21 4.87
CA LYS A 96 -6.49 15.81 4.00
C LYS A 96 -5.19 15.00 3.99
N ILE A 97 -4.79 14.46 5.15
CA ILE A 97 -3.50 13.79 5.33
C ILE A 97 -3.55 12.29 5.04
N ALA A 98 -4.70 11.63 5.23
CA ALA A 98 -4.84 10.19 5.13
C ALA A 98 -4.30 9.58 3.81
N PRO A 99 -4.51 10.18 2.61
CA PRO A 99 -3.93 9.64 1.37
C PRO A 99 -2.40 9.52 1.39
N TYR A 100 -1.73 10.40 2.14
CA TYR A 100 -0.27 10.48 2.26
C TYR A 100 0.29 9.59 3.37
N LEU A 101 -0.54 9.13 4.32
CA LEU A 101 -0.11 8.18 5.35
C LEU A 101 0.36 6.85 4.76
N LYS A 102 0.09 6.56 3.48
CA LYS A 102 0.68 5.43 2.77
C LYS A 102 2.21 5.48 2.72
N LEU A 103 2.84 6.65 2.87
CA LEU A 103 4.31 6.77 2.97
C LEU A 103 4.91 5.93 4.12
N TYR A 104 4.11 5.62 5.15
CA TYR A 104 4.52 4.73 6.22
C TYR A 104 4.76 3.29 5.77
N SER A 105 4.23 2.86 4.61
CA SER A 105 4.39 1.48 4.13
C SER A 105 5.85 1.14 3.86
N THR A 106 6.59 2.06 3.23
CA THR A 106 8.02 1.87 2.93
C THR A 106 8.82 1.74 4.23
N TYR A 107 8.57 2.64 5.19
CA TYR A 107 9.27 2.59 6.48
C TYR A 107 8.92 1.32 7.27
N ALA A 108 7.64 0.93 7.30
CA ALA A 108 7.20 -0.27 7.98
C ALA A 108 7.78 -1.55 7.39
N HIS A 109 7.94 -1.59 6.07
CA HIS A 109 8.59 -2.69 5.39
C HIS A 109 10.08 -2.84 5.80
N ASP A 110 10.82 -1.74 5.80
CA ASP A 110 12.27 -1.77 6.06
C ASP A 110 12.62 -1.90 7.55
N TYR A 111 11.67 -1.68 8.47
CA TYR A 111 11.91 -1.60 9.91
C TYR A 111 12.57 -2.85 10.52
N GLU A 112 12.19 -4.05 10.10
CA GLU A 112 12.81 -5.29 10.58
C GLU A 112 14.26 -5.43 10.13
N LEU A 113 14.56 -5.02 8.89
CA LEU A 113 15.91 -4.98 8.38
C LEU A 113 16.72 -3.92 9.11
N ALA A 114 16.15 -2.73 9.31
CA ALA A 114 16.77 -1.63 10.06
C ALA A 114 17.18 -2.06 11.46
N THR A 115 16.30 -2.74 12.19
CA THR A 115 16.57 -3.22 13.55
C THR A 115 17.72 -4.23 13.57
N ARG A 116 17.71 -5.21 12.66
CA ARG A 116 18.78 -6.22 12.56
C ARG A 116 20.11 -5.60 12.14
N SER A 117 20.09 -4.69 11.15
CA SER A 117 21.26 -3.97 10.68
C SER A 117 21.86 -3.09 11.77
N LEU A 118 21.02 -2.40 12.56
CA LEU A 118 21.46 -1.60 13.70
C LEU A 118 22.16 -2.48 14.74
N GLN A 119 21.54 -3.59 15.15
CA GLN A 119 22.13 -4.51 16.14
C GLN A 119 23.46 -5.10 15.66
N ALA A 120 23.54 -5.50 14.39
CA ALA A 120 24.78 -6.00 13.80
C ALA A 120 25.87 -4.92 13.82
N LEU A 121 25.51 -3.69 13.45
CA LEU A 121 26.45 -2.57 13.35
C LEU A 121 26.95 -2.08 14.71
N ARG A 122 26.09 -2.05 15.73
CA ARG A 122 26.46 -1.78 17.14
C ARG A 122 27.53 -2.78 17.63
N LYS A 123 27.39 -4.06 17.25
CA LYS A 123 28.36 -5.10 17.61
C LYS A 123 29.67 -5.02 16.82
N SER A 124 29.60 -4.73 15.52
CA SER A 124 30.78 -4.78 14.65
C SER A 124 31.59 -3.48 14.63
N ASN A 125 30.95 -2.32 14.88
CA ASN A 125 31.59 -1.00 14.76
C ASN A 125 31.57 -0.26 16.10
N LYS A 126 32.68 -0.36 16.86
CA LYS A 126 32.85 0.29 18.16
C LYS A 126 32.76 1.82 18.10
N ALA A 127 33.19 2.45 17.01
CA ALA A 127 33.12 3.90 16.86
C ALA A 127 31.67 4.37 16.71
N PHE A 128 30.87 3.63 15.95
CA PHE A 128 29.42 3.88 15.84
C PHE A 128 28.72 3.64 17.18
N GLU A 129 29.04 2.56 17.88
CA GLU A 129 28.47 2.27 19.20
C GLU A 129 28.76 3.36 20.23
N ALA A 130 30.02 3.83 20.27
CA ALA A 130 30.41 4.93 21.15
C ALA A 130 29.68 6.22 20.79
N PHE A 131 29.50 6.51 19.50
CA PHE A 131 28.72 7.65 19.03
C PHE A 131 27.25 7.54 19.46
N VAL A 132 26.58 6.40 19.22
CA VAL A 132 25.19 6.18 19.63
C VAL A 132 25.04 6.33 21.13
N SER A 133 25.89 5.67 21.92
CA SER A 133 25.90 5.77 23.38
C SER A 133 26.10 7.20 23.88
N GLN A 134 26.91 8.00 23.17
CA GLN A 134 27.09 9.42 23.51
C GLN A 134 25.82 10.22 23.23
N GLN A 135 25.18 10.03 22.08
CA GLN A 135 23.94 10.72 21.72
C GLN A 135 22.80 10.35 22.68
N GLU A 136 22.65 9.06 23.01
CA GLU A 136 21.61 8.56 23.92
C GLU A 136 21.69 9.18 25.34
N ARG A 137 22.88 9.66 25.75
CA ARG A 137 23.10 10.34 27.05
C ARG A 137 22.83 11.84 27.02
N LEU A 138 22.63 12.44 25.84
CA LEU A 138 22.37 13.87 25.75
C LEU A 138 21.00 14.20 26.35
N PRO A 139 20.88 15.23 27.21
CA PRO A 139 19.62 15.55 27.91
C PRO A 139 18.42 15.79 26.98
N HIS A 140 18.66 16.34 25.79
CA HIS A 140 17.62 16.61 24.80
C HIS A 140 17.21 15.39 23.96
N ILE A 141 17.92 14.26 24.09
CA ILE A 141 17.58 12.98 23.45
C ILE A 141 17.07 12.01 24.52
N SER A 142 17.92 11.71 25.51
CA SER A 142 17.66 10.85 26.69
C SER A 142 16.84 9.59 26.41
N ARG A 143 16.99 9.00 25.22
CA ARG A 143 16.23 7.86 24.73
C ARG A 143 17.11 7.01 23.83
N LYS A 144 16.89 5.70 23.88
CA LYS A 144 17.59 4.73 23.03
C LYS A 144 17.22 4.92 21.57
N LEU A 145 18.18 4.72 20.67
CA LEU A 145 17.96 4.83 19.24
C LEU A 145 16.87 3.85 18.77
N GLU A 146 16.87 2.62 19.28
CA GLU A 146 15.84 1.62 18.96
C GLU A 146 14.43 2.09 19.35
N ALA A 147 14.31 2.79 20.48
CA ALA A 147 13.04 3.32 20.96
C ALA A 147 12.52 4.48 20.09
N LEU A 148 13.41 5.18 19.37
CA LEU A 148 13.03 6.20 18.40
C LEU A 148 12.71 5.60 17.02
N LEU A 149 13.34 4.50 16.62
CA LEU A 149 13.06 3.86 15.32
C LEU A 149 11.69 3.19 15.27
N ILE A 150 11.16 2.72 16.40
CA ILE A 150 9.85 2.06 16.43
C ILE A 150 8.66 3.04 16.36
N VAL A 151 8.86 4.32 16.70
CA VAL A 151 7.74 5.27 16.87
C VAL A 151 6.88 5.46 15.62
N PRO A 152 7.42 5.48 14.37
CA PRO A 152 6.58 5.62 13.18
C PRO A 152 5.67 4.41 12.94
N ILE A 153 6.12 3.20 13.32
CA ILE A 153 5.33 1.97 13.21
C ILE A 153 4.11 2.01 14.12
N GLN A 154 4.27 2.59 15.31
CA GLN A 154 3.22 2.70 16.32
C GLN A 154 2.22 3.81 16.02
N ARG A 155 2.58 4.81 15.19
CA ARG A 155 1.78 6.02 15.03
C ARG A 155 0.47 5.79 14.26
N VAL A 156 0.51 5.05 13.15
CA VAL A 156 -0.72 4.80 12.36
C VAL A 156 -1.79 4.02 13.15
N PRO A 157 -1.46 2.95 13.90
CA PRO A 157 -2.39 2.32 14.83
C PRO A 157 -2.93 3.28 15.90
N ARG A 158 -2.08 4.18 16.41
CA ARG A 158 -2.48 5.18 17.42
C ARG A 158 -3.54 6.15 16.87
N TYR A 159 -3.43 6.59 15.62
CA TYR A 159 -4.45 7.43 14.97
C TYR A 159 -5.82 6.74 14.95
N ARG A 160 -5.86 5.45 14.63
CA ARG A 160 -7.11 4.67 14.63
C ARG A 160 -7.75 4.65 16.02
N LEU A 161 -6.96 4.39 17.07
CA LEU A 161 -7.46 4.35 18.45
C LEU A 161 -8.03 5.70 18.88
N LEU A 162 -7.28 6.78 18.65
CA LEU A 162 -7.68 8.14 19.03
C LEU A 162 -8.95 8.60 18.29
N LEU A 163 -9.05 8.31 16.98
CA LEU A 163 -10.25 8.64 16.21
C LEU A 163 -11.47 7.82 16.65
N THR A 164 -11.28 6.53 16.97
CA THR A 164 -12.36 5.67 17.49
C THR A 164 -12.88 6.21 18.82
N GLU A 165 -11.97 6.59 19.73
CA GLU A 165 -12.32 7.14 21.04
C GLU A 165 -13.01 8.51 20.91
N LEU A 166 -12.54 9.36 20.00
CA LEU A 166 -13.18 10.65 19.72
C LEU A 166 -14.61 10.48 19.20
N ILE A 167 -14.83 9.52 18.27
CA ILE A 167 -16.16 9.19 17.76
C ILE A 167 -17.07 8.70 18.88
N ALA A 168 -16.58 7.87 19.81
CA ALA A 168 -17.35 7.38 20.94
C ALA A 168 -17.84 8.49 21.89
N HIS A 169 -17.23 9.68 21.83
CA HIS A 169 -17.62 10.86 22.59
C HIS A 169 -18.21 11.99 21.72
N THR A 170 -18.51 11.71 20.45
CA THR A 170 -19.17 12.62 19.50
C THR A 170 -20.65 12.26 19.36
N ASP A 171 -21.54 13.25 19.39
CA ASP A 171 -22.97 13.01 19.16
C ASP A 171 -23.24 12.72 17.67
N GLU A 172 -24.05 11.71 17.36
CA GLU A 172 -24.33 11.28 15.98
C GLU A 172 -25.06 12.36 15.16
N THR A 173 -25.70 13.30 15.84
CA THR A 173 -26.42 14.42 15.22
C THR A 173 -25.49 15.56 14.79
N GLU A 174 -24.25 15.59 15.28
CA GLU A 174 -23.25 16.59 14.89
C GLU A 174 -22.69 16.31 13.49
N GLU A 175 -22.52 17.36 12.69
CA GLU A 175 -21.91 17.25 11.35
C GLU A 175 -20.52 16.58 11.40
N GLU A 176 -19.76 16.87 12.46
CA GLU A 176 -18.44 16.31 12.72
C GLU A 176 -18.43 14.78 12.87
N TYR A 177 -19.51 14.16 13.33
CA TYR A 177 -19.59 12.71 13.48
C TYR A 177 -19.36 11.98 12.14
N SER A 178 -19.98 12.49 11.08
CA SER A 178 -19.84 11.92 9.74
C SER A 178 -18.42 12.07 9.18
N VAL A 179 -17.79 13.22 9.44
CA VAL A 179 -16.42 13.55 9.00
C VAL A 179 -15.40 12.68 9.73
N LEU A 180 -15.56 12.49 11.05
CA LEU A 180 -14.70 11.62 11.85
C LEU A 180 -14.78 10.16 11.41
N ASN A 181 -15.99 9.65 11.13
CA ASN A 181 -16.15 8.29 10.61
C ASN A 181 -15.49 8.11 9.23
N ALA A 182 -15.61 9.10 8.35
CA ALA A 182 -14.91 9.10 7.08
C ALA A 182 -13.38 9.11 7.25
N ALA A 183 -12.87 9.91 8.19
CA ALA A 183 -11.45 9.97 8.53
C ALA A 183 -10.94 8.63 9.09
N LEU A 184 -11.65 8.03 10.05
CA LEU A 184 -11.33 6.72 10.62
C LEU A 184 -11.24 5.66 9.52
N LYS A 185 -12.25 5.60 8.63
CA LYS A 185 -12.26 4.65 7.52
C LYS A 185 -11.05 4.80 6.59
N GLN A 186 -10.60 6.02 6.33
CA GLN A 186 -9.40 6.25 5.52
C GLN A 186 -8.12 5.80 6.25
N VAL A 187 -8.00 6.08 7.56
CA VAL A 187 -6.87 5.61 8.37
C VAL A 187 -6.83 4.08 8.44
N GLU A 188 -7.98 3.42 8.60
CA GLU A 188 -8.08 1.96 8.55
C GLU A 188 -7.70 1.39 7.18
N ALA A 189 -8.14 2.04 6.09
CA ALA A 189 -7.75 1.65 4.74
C ALA A 189 -6.23 1.79 4.52
N VAL A 190 -5.60 2.81 5.10
CA VAL A 190 -4.13 2.97 5.07
C VAL A 190 -3.44 1.88 5.87
N ALA A 191 -3.90 1.58 7.09
CA ALA A 191 -3.32 0.52 7.91
C ALA A 191 -3.39 -0.84 7.19
N HIS A 192 -4.53 -1.15 6.57
CA HIS A 192 -4.67 -2.33 5.72
C HIS A 192 -3.71 -2.30 4.53
N HIS A 193 -3.58 -1.15 3.86
CA HIS A 193 -2.65 -1.00 2.73
C HIS A 193 -1.19 -1.22 3.13
N ILE A 194 -0.75 -0.69 4.28
CA ILE A 194 0.62 -0.90 4.80
C ILE A 194 0.88 -2.40 4.98
N ASN A 195 -0.04 -3.11 5.62
CA ASN A 195 0.10 -4.55 5.83
C ASN A 195 0.13 -5.34 4.52
N GLU A 196 -0.73 -5.00 3.57
CA GLU A 196 -0.74 -5.69 2.28
C GLU A 196 0.52 -5.38 1.46
N GLN A 197 1.06 -4.17 1.52
CA GLN A 197 2.34 -3.84 0.88
C GLN A 197 3.51 -4.65 1.45
N ILE A 198 3.55 -4.85 2.77
CA ILE A 198 4.56 -5.71 3.41
C ILE A 198 4.42 -7.14 2.87
N ARG A 199 3.20 -7.68 2.85
CA ARG A 199 2.91 -9.03 2.34
C ARG A 199 3.26 -9.19 0.86
N GLU A 200 2.93 -8.20 0.03
CA GLU A 200 3.27 -8.18 -1.39
C GLU A 200 4.79 -8.17 -1.60
N HIS A 201 5.53 -7.38 -0.81
CA HIS A 201 6.98 -7.35 -0.91
C HIS A 201 7.60 -8.70 -0.53
N GLU A 202 7.17 -9.31 0.59
CA GLU A 202 7.63 -10.65 0.99
C GLU A 202 7.36 -11.69 -0.10
N ASN A 203 6.19 -11.60 -0.74
CA ASN A 203 5.82 -12.44 -1.87
C ASN A 203 6.78 -12.27 -3.05
N VAL A 204 7.09 -11.02 -3.43
CA VAL A 204 8.06 -10.71 -4.49
C VAL A 204 9.46 -11.23 -4.13
N GLN A 205 9.92 -11.06 -2.90
CA GLN A 205 11.21 -11.60 -2.44
C GLN A 205 11.23 -13.13 -2.54
N ARG A 206 10.14 -13.80 -2.17
CA ARG A 206 10.03 -15.25 -2.32
C ARG A 206 10.05 -15.66 -3.80
N MET A 207 9.33 -14.97 -4.67
CA MET A 207 9.36 -15.20 -6.11
C MET A 207 10.76 -15.02 -6.70
N ILE A 208 11.54 -14.02 -6.26
CA ILE A 208 12.94 -13.84 -6.67
C ILE A 208 13.80 -15.04 -6.26
N ARG A 209 13.61 -15.57 -5.04
CA ARG A 209 14.32 -16.77 -4.58
C ARG A 209 13.99 -17.99 -5.44
N ILE A 210 12.71 -18.21 -5.74
CA ILE A 210 12.25 -19.29 -6.63
C ILE A 210 12.85 -19.12 -8.03
N GLN A 211 12.84 -17.90 -8.59
CA GLN A 211 13.40 -17.63 -9.91
C GLN A 211 14.89 -17.97 -10.00
N ARG A 212 15.64 -17.80 -8.90
CA ARG A 212 17.05 -18.17 -8.79
C ARG A 212 17.27 -19.67 -8.63
N SER A 213 16.36 -20.38 -7.97
CA SER A 213 16.45 -21.83 -7.81
C SER A 213 16.07 -22.60 -9.07
N LEU A 214 15.29 -22.01 -9.97
CA LEU A 214 15.01 -22.58 -11.29
C LEU A 214 16.29 -22.69 -12.15
N ALA A 215 16.54 -23.89 -12.69
CA ALA A 215 17.66 -24.19 -13.55
C ALA A 215 17.65 -23.29 -14.79
N GLN A 216 18.79 -22.65 -15.06
CA GLN A 216 18.95 -21.69 -16.16
C GLN A 216 17.98 -20.49 -16.10
N GLY A 217 17.28 -20.27 -14.98
CA GLY A 217 16.27 -19.21 -14.84
C GLY A 217 14.99 -19.46 -15.65
N ASN A 218 14.72 -20.70 -16.07
CA ASN A 218 13.55 -21.03 -16.88
C ASN A 218 12.54 -21.90 -16.09
N PRO A 219 11.23 -21.62 -16.19
CA PRO A 219 10.61 -20.49 -16.89
C PRO A 219 10.81 -19.15 -16.18
N LYS A 220 10.61 -18.04 -16.89
CA LYS A 220 10.61 -16.69 -16.30
C LYS A 220 9.31 -16.47 -15.53
N ILE A 221 9.38 -16.55 -14.20
CA ILE A 221 8.24 -16.40 -13.30
C ILE A 221 8.03 -14.96 -12.83
N ILE A 222 9.05 -14.11 -12.86
CA ILE A 222 8.91 -12.70 -12.45
C ILE A 222 8.24 -11.90 -13.59
N THR A 223 6.94 -11.63 -13.44
CA THR A 223 6.14 -10.80 -14.35
C THR A 223 5.21 -9.89 -13.56
N PRO A 224 4.90 -8.67 -14.06
CA PRO A 224 3.95 -7.78 -13.40
C PRO A 224 2.60 -8.47 -13.16
N GLY A 225 2.03 -8.28 -11.95
CA GLY A 225 0.74 -8.85 -11.57
C GLY A 225 0.75 -10.34 -11.20
N ARG A 226 1.88 -11.06 -11.36
CA ARG A 226 1.99 -12.44 -10.87
C ARG A 226 2.38 -12.44 -9.39
N ARG A 227 1.66 -13.24 -8.58
CA ARG A 227 1.92 -13.46 -7.16
C ARG A 227 1.96 -14.94 -6.84
N LEU A 228 2.85 -15.33 -5.93
CA LEU A 228 2.88 -16.67 -5.35
C LEU A 228 1.67 -16.86 -4.43
N ILE A 229 0.96 -17.98 -4.56
CA ILE A 229 -0.18 -18.32 -3.70
C ILE A 229 0.22 -19.42 -2.72
N LYS A 230 0.80 -20.51 -3.22
CA LYS A 230 1.22 -21.67 -2.41
C LYS A 230 2.37 -22.39 -3.07
N GLU A 231 3.23 -23.02 -2.28
CA GLU A 231 4.28 -23.92 -2.74
C GLU A 231 4.43 -25.07 -1.76
N GLY A 232 4.93 -26.22 -2.22
CA GLY A 232 5.14 -27.38 -1.37
C GLY A 232 5.51 -28.64 -2.13
N SER A 233 5.96 -29.64 -1.40
CA SER A 233 6.33 -30.94 -1.96
C SER A 233 5.11 -31.85 -2.01
N LEU A 234 4.87 -32.48 -3.16
CA LEU A 234 3.82 -33.48 -3.34
C LEU A 234 4.38 -34.69 -4.08
N ARG A 235 3.74 -35.84 -3.92
CA ARG A 235 4.03 -37.05 -4.69
C ARG A 235 3.14 -37.08 -5.93
N LYS A 236 3.73 -36.97 -7.12
CA LYS A 236 3.04 -37.21 -8.39
C LYS A 236 3.04 -38.71 -8.66
N VAL A 237 1.86 -39.32 -8.73
CA VAL A 237 1.68 -40.70 -9.17
C VAL A 237 1.87 -40.75 -10.68
N SER A 238 2.73 -41.65 -11.15
CA SER A 238 2.95 -41.84 -12.59
C SER A 238 1.73 -42.53 -13.21
N ALA A 239 1.36 -42.12 -14.43
CA ALA A 239 0.29 -42.79 -15.17
C ALA A 239 0.76 -44.15 -15.74
N ASP A 240 2.07 -44.26 -15.99
CA ASP A 240 2.67 -45.40 -16.71
C ASP A 240 3.35 -46.41 -15.77
N SER A 241 3.45 -46.09 -14.48
CA SER A 241 4.11 -46.93 -13.46
C SER A 241 3.44 -46.79 -12.10
N GLU A 242 3.43 -47.86 -11.29
CA GLU A 242 2.96 -47.82 -9.88
C GLU A 242 3.87 -46.98 -8.95
N SER A 243 4.81 -46.21 -9.51
CA SER A 243 5.77 -45.42 -8.76
C SER A 243 5.27 -43.98 -8.57
N ALA A 244 5.45 -43.49 -7.35
CA ALA A 244 5.18 -42.10 -6.98
C ALA A 244 6.49 -41.29 -6.92
N HIS A 245 6.49 -40.13 -7.53
CA HIS A 245 7.67 -39.27 -7.62
C HIS A 245 7.49 -37.98 -6.83
N HIS A 246 8.43 -37.69 -5.92
CA HIS A 246 8.47 -36.40 -5.23
C HIS A 246 8.74 -35.27 -6.23
N ARG A 247 7.88 -34.25 -6.19
CA ARG A 247 7.96 -33.04 -7.00
C ARG A 247 7.65 -31.82 -6.14
N TYR A 248 8.26 -30.70 -6.48
CA TYR A 248 7.99 -29.42 -5.82
C TYR A 248 7.01 -28.62 -6.66
N PHE A 249 5.82 -28.35 -6.12
CA PHE A 249 4.75 -27.62 -6.77
C PHE A 249 4.77 -26.16 -6.34
N ILE A 250 4.52 -25.26 -7.29
CA ILE A 250 4.48 -23.82 -7.08
C ILE A 250 3.24 -23.30 -7.80
N LEU A 251 2.28 -22.80 -7.03
CA LEU A 251 1.02 -22.21 -7.47
C LEU A 251 1.12 -20.69 -7.45
N PHE A 252 0.94 -20.08 -8.62
CA PHE A 252 0.75 -18.65 -8.80
C PHE A 252 -0.72 -18.33 -9.08
N ASN A 253 -1.07 -17.04 -9.09
CA ASN A 253 -2.42 -16.58 -9.43
C ASN A 253 -2.83 -16.81 -10.89
N ASP A 254 -1.91 -17.12 -11.80
CA ASP A 254 -2.18 -17.34 -13.22
C ASP A 254 -1.75 -18.72 -13.75
N MET A 255 -0.94 -19.47 -12.99
CA MET A 255 -0.41 -20.77 -13.39
C MET A 255 -0.04 -21.66 -12.20
N LEU A 256 -0.02 -22.97 -12.42
CA LEU A 256 0.56 -23.97 -11.53
C LEU A 256 1.76 -24.61 -12.24
N LEU A 257 2.91 -24.71 -11.59
CA LEU A 257 4.06 -25.42 -12.14
C LEU A 257 4.59 -26.45 -11.15
N TYR A 258 5.28 -27.47 -11.66
CA TYR A 258 6.01 -28.40 -10.81
C TYR A 258 7.42 -28.67 -11.33
N CYS A 259 8.31 -28.92 -10.38
CA CYS A 259 9.73 -29.11 -10.59
C CYS A 259 10.20 -30.44 -10.00
N ARG A 260 11.23 -31.04 -10.61
CA ARG A 260 12.07 -32.05 -9.96
C ARG A 260 13.28 -31.37 -9.34
N ILE A 261 13.78 -31.92 -8.25
CA ILE A 261 15.05 -31.48 -7.66
C ILE A 261 16.20 -32.07 -8.50
N ARG A 262 17.19 -31.26 -8.85
CA ARG A 262 18.31 -31.64 -9.74
C ARG A 262 19.16 -32.76 -9.14
N SER A 263 19.46 -32.66 -7.85
CA SER A 263 20.24 -33.65 -7.10
C SER A 263 19.51 -34.01 -5.80
N PRO A 264 19.36 -35.30 -5.47
CA PRO A 264 18.79 -35.72 -4.18
C PRO A 264 19.57 -35.08 -3.03
N GLY A 265 18.89 -34.38 -2.12
CA GLY A 265 19.50 -33.68 -0.99
C GLY A 265 19.91 -32.22 -1.24
N SER A 266 19.77 -31.69 -2.45
CA SER A 266 19.97 -30.25 -2.69
C SER A 266 18.81 -29.44 -2.09
N GLU A 267 19.13 -28.41 -1.30
CA GLU A 267 18.10 -27.49 -0.80
C GLU A 267 17.38 -26.77 -1.95
N ILE A 268 16.06 -26.65 -1.84
CA ILE A 268 15.17 -26.01 -2.81
C ILE A 268 15.58 -24.55 -3.11
N ASN A 269 16.31 -23.92 -2.19
CA ASN A 269 16.73 -22.52 -2.30
C ASN A 269 18.10 -22.33 -2.98
N HIS A 270 18.85 -23.39 -3.28
CA HIS A 270 20.11 -23.27 -4.00
C HIS A 270 19.91 -22.89 -5.47
N LYS A 271 20.87 -22.14 -6.02
CA LYS A 271 20.82 -21.68 -7.40
C LYS A 271 20.77 -22.85 -8.38
N GLY A 272 19.73 -22.91 -9.21
CA GLY A 272 19.54 -23.96 -10.21
C GLY A 272 19.23 -25.36 -9.66
N SER A 273 18.79 -25.49 -8.40
CA SER A 273 18.42 -26.78 -7.80
C SER A 273 17.09 -27.34 -8.30
N LEU A 274 16.20 -26.51 -8.86
CA LEU A 274 14.89 -26.92 -9.39
C LEU A 274 14.92 -26.99 -10.92
N ILE A 275 14.48 -28.11 -11.48
CA ILE A 275 14.27 -28.26 -12.92
C ILE A 275 12.75 -28.28 -13.15
N CYS A 276 12.23 -27.25 -13.81
CA CYS A 276 10.81 -27.19 -14.17
C CYS A 276 10.47 -28.29 -15.17
N ASN A 277 9.44 -29.07 -14.87
CA ASN A 277 8.98 -30.16 -15.72
C ASN A 277 7.70 -29.81 -16.49
N CYS A 278 6.79 -29.04 -15.88
CA CYS A 278 5.52 -28.69 -16.49
C CYS A 278 5.00 -27.37 -15.92
N VAL A 279 4.28 -26.62 -16.76
CA VAL A 279 3.56 -25.39 -16.41
C VAL A 279 2.13 -25.52 -16.92
N LEU A 280 1.16 -25.48 -16.02
CA LEU A 280 -0.27 -25.60 -16.26
C LEU A 280 -0.92 -24.21 -16.13
N PRO A 281 -1.53 -23.65 -17.20
CA PRO A 281 -2.26 -22.39 -17.12
C PRO A 281 -3.50 -22.52 -16.24
N LEU A 282 -3.59 -21.72 -15.17
CA LEU A 282 -4.59 -21.92 -14.12
C LEU A 282 -6.03 -21.79 -14.62
N ARG A 283 -6.26 -20.96 -15.64
CA ARG A 283 -7.57 -20.79 -16.31
C ARG A 283 -8.22 -22.09 -16.84
N HIS A 284 -7.44 -23.15 -17.01
CA HIS A 284 -7.91 -24.46 -17.49
C HIS A 284 -7.81 -25.54 -16.43
N CYS A 285 -7.40 -25.19 -15.21
CA CYS A 285 -7.18 -26.13 -14.14
C CYS A 285 -8.48 -26.39 -13.36
N LYS A 286 -8.67 -27.64 -12.96
CA LYS A 286 -9.68 -28.05 -11.97
C LYS A 286 -9.06 -29.06 -11.01
N ALA A 287 -9.17 -28.80 -9.71
CA ALA A 287 -8.70 -29.70 -8.66
C ALA A 287 -9.88 -30.42 -7.99
N GLU A 288 -9.77 -31.73 -7.83
CA GLU A 288 -10.80 -32.58 -7.22
C GLU A 288 -10.15 -33.55 -6.24
N ALA A 289 -10.68 -33.63 -5.01
CA ALA A 289 -10.29 -34.67 -4.08
C ALA A 289 -10.74 -36.04 -4.61
N VAL A 290 -9.87 -37.05 -4.48
CA VAL A 290 -10.18 -38.45 -4.79
C VAL A 290 -10.45 -39.16 -3.46
N VAL A 291 -11.32 -40.17 -3.45
CA VAL A 291 -11.68 -40.89 -2.21
C VAL A 291 -10.42 -41.56 -1.62
N GLY A 292 -10.01 -41.12 -0.42
CA GLY A 292 -8.88 -41.67 0.35
C GLY A 292 -7.75 -40.67 0.70
N ASP A 293 -6.89 -41.08 1.63
CA ASP A 293 -5.75 -40.40 2.27
C ASP A 293 -4.99 -39.35 1.43
N GLY A 294 -5.45 -38.10 1.41
CA GLY A 294 -4.71 -36.98 0.80
C GLY A 294 -4.48 -37.09 -0.71
N LEU A 295 -5.23 -37.96 -1.39
CA LEU A 295 -5.14 -38.14 -2.83
C LEU A 295 -6.08 -37.15 -3.53
N PHE A 296 -5.55 -36.43 -4.52
CA PHE A 296 -6.35 -35.51 -5.32
C PHE A 296 -5.84 -35.44 -6.75
N ARG A 297 -6.72 -35.01 -7.64
CA ARG A 297 -6.46 -34.92 -9.07
C ARG A 297 -6.49 -33.46 -9.51
N VAL A 298 -5.51 -33.06 -10.30
CA VAL A 298 -5.48 -31.77 -11.00
C VAL A 298 -5.57 -32.04 -12.49
N THR A 299 -6.67 -31.60 -13.10
CA THR A 299 -6.88 -31.68 -14.55
C THR A 299 -6.62 -30.32 -15.18
N CYS A 300 -5.93 -30.28 -16.31
CA CYS A 300 -5.68 -29.09 -17.10
C CYS A 300 -5.72 -29.43 -18.59
N ARG A 301 -6.87 -29.18 -19.23
CA ARG A 301 -7.13 -29.65 -20.61
C ARG A 301 -6.92 -31.17 -20.72
N ASP A 302 -6.00 -31.61 -21.57
CA ASP A 302 -5.69 -33.02 -21.81
C ASP A 302 -4.71 -33.60 -20.78
N GLU A 303 -4.10 -32.77 -19.93
CA GLU A 303 -3.20 -33.20 -18.87
C GLU A 303 -3.97 -33.52 -17.58
N CYS A 304 -3.68 -34.67 -16.97
CA CYS A 304 -4.27 -35.11 -15.72
C CYS A 304 -3.18 -35.57 -14.75
N LEU A 305 -3.02 -34.85 -13.64
CA LEU A 305 -2.06 -35.17 -12.59
C LEU A 305 -2.78 -35.81 -11.41
N LEU A 306 -2.38 -37.02 -11.03
CA LEU A 306 -2.79 -37.63 -9.77
C LEU A 306 -1.71 -37.36 -8.70
N LEU A 307 -2.10 -36.67 -7.62
CA LEU A 307 -1.19 -36.13 -6.60
C LEU A 307 -1.58 -36.68 -5.23
N CYS A 308 -0.56 -37.03 -4.44
CA CYS A 308 -0.70 -37.50 -3.07
C CYS A 308 0.08 -36.55 -2.15
N SER A 309 -0.61 -35.97 -1.17
CA SER A 309 -0.01 -35.21 -0.06
C SER A 309 0.43 -36.14 1.08
N ASP A 310 1.10 -35.60 2.09
CA ASP A 310 1.49 -36.37 3.26
C ASP A 310 0.33 -36.57 4.24
N THR A 311 -0.60 -35.61 4.31
CA THR A 311 -1.82 -35.70 5.12
C THR A 311 -3.07 -35.40 4.30
N ALA A 312 -4.23 -35.88 4.77
CA ALA A 312 -5.52 -35.61 4.12
C ALA A 312 -5.87 -34.11 4.15
N GLU A 313 -5.53 -33.43 5.25
CA GLU A 313 -5.75 -32.00 5.44
C GLU A 313 -4.92 -31.18 4.45
N GLU A 314 -3.65 -31.56 4.21
CA GLU A 314 -2.80 -30.86 3.24
C GLU A 314 -3.37 -30.99 1.82
N GLY A 315 -3.83 -32.19 1.45
CA GLY A 315 -4.45 -32.44 0.15
C GLY A 315 -5.71 -31.60 -0.04
N LYS A 316 -6.57 -31.53 0.99
CA LYS A 316 -7.76 -30.67 1.00
C LYS A 316 -7.40 -29.19 0.83
N GLN A 317 -6.39 -28.71 1.57
CA GLN A 317 -5.91 -27.33 1.43
C GLN A 317 -5.41 -27.03 0.02
N TRP A 318 -4.67 -27.95 -0.62
CA TRP A 318 -4.22 -27.77 -2.00
C TRP A 318 -5.40 -27.67 -2.98
N VAL A 319 -6.41 -28.54 -2.85
CA VAL A 319 -7.61 -28.50 -3.69
C VAL A 319 -8.37 -27.17 -3.52
N GLU A 320 -8.63 -26.76 -2.28
CA GLU A 320 -9.30 -25.49 -1.97
C GLU A 320 -8.52 -24.29 -2.49
N THR A 321 -7.19 -24.28 -2.31
CA THR A 321 -6.33 -23.17 -2.74
C THR A 321 -6.27 -23.07 -4.27
N ILE A 322 -6.16 -24.20 -4.99
CA ILE A 322 -6.15 -24.19 -6.46
C ILE A 322 -7.49 -23.70 -7.00
N ASN A 323 -8.61 -24.24 -6.51
CA ASN A 323 -9.93 -23.85 -6.99
C ASN A 323 -10.25 -22.39 -6.65
N GLY A 324 -9.94 -21.93 -5.43
CA GLY A 324 -10.10 -20.52 -5.07
C GLY A 324 -9.25 -19.58 -5.92
N ALA A 325 -8.03 -19.99 -6.29
CA ALA A 325 -7.19 -19.22 -7.21
C ALA A 325 -7.76 -19.16 -8.64
N VAL A 326 -8.37 -20.25 -9.13
CA VAL A 326 -9.09 -20.29 -10.42
C VAL A 326 -10.29 -19.35 -10.40
N GLU A 327 -11.11 -19.41 -9.35
CA GLU A 327 -12.29 -18.55 -9.18
C GLU A 327 -11.91 -17.08 -9.11
N GLN A 328 -10.87 -16.72 -8.36
CA GLN A 328 -10.37 -15.35 -8.29
C GLN A 328 -9.84 -14.87 -9.64
N LEU A 329 -9.14 -15.73 -10.38
CA LEU A 329 -8.65 -15.42 -11.72
C LEU A 329 -9.83 -15.12 -12.67
N GLU A 330 -10.88 -15.92 -12.63
CA GLU A 330 -12.11 -15.67 -13.41
C GLU A 330 -12.80 -14.37 -13.00
N ALA A 331 -12.94 -14.12 -11.70
CA ALA A 331 -13.54 -12.89 -11.17
C ALA A 331 -12.77 -11.65 -11.67
N ASN A 332 -11.44 -11.69 -11.64
CA ASN A 332 -10.58 -10.62 -12.16
C ASN A 332 -10.74 -10.43 -13.68
N PHE A 333 -10.95 -11.50 -14.46
CA PHE A 333 -11.23 -11.35 -15.89
C PHE A 333 -12.62 -10.76 -16.16
N ARG A 334 -13.60 -11.00 -15.29
CA ARG A 334 -14.94 -10.40 -15.42
C ARG A 334 -14.88 -8.88 -15.22
N THR A 335 -14.04 -8.36 -14.32
CA THR A 335 -13.90 -6.90 -14.09
C THR A 335 -13.23 -6.16 -15.26
N LEU A 336 -12.43 -6.86 -16.08
CA LEU A 336 -11.80 -6.29 -17.28
C LEU A 336 -12.76 -6.12 -18.46
N ARG A 337 -13.95 -6.75 -18.43
CA ARG A 337 -15.01 -6.51 -19.41
C ARG A 337 -15.80 -5.27 -19.03
N LYS A 338 -15.23 -4.09 -19.25
CA LYS A 338 -15.97 -2.81 -19.16
C LYS A 338 -17.13 -2.85 -20.14
N GLU A 339 -18.37 -2.64 -19.69
CA GLU A 339 -19.52 -2.48 -20.59
C GLU A 339 -19.36 -1.27 -21.54
N SER A 340 -18.46 -0.33 -21.22
CA SER A 340 -18.05 0.74 -22.12
C SER A 340 -17.16 0.29 -23.29
N SER A 341 -16.51 -0.88 -23.23
CA SER A 341 -15.73 -1.43 -24.34
C SER A 341 -16.59 -2.15 -25.39
N SER A 342 -17.86 -2.41 -25.10
CA SER A 342 -18.85 -2.89 -26.08
C SER A 342 -19.53 -1.74 -26.85
N ARG A 343 -19.23 -0.48 -26.50
CA ARG A 343 -19.74 0.70 -27.20
C ARG A 343 -19.21 0.72 -28.64
N ARG A 344 -20.13 0.67 -29.59
CA ARG A 344 -19.81 0.82 -31.02
C ARG A 344 -19.75 2.30 -31.40
N PRO A 345 -18.96 2.67 -32.43
CA PRO A 345 -18.96 4.03 -32.97
C PRO A 345 -20.38 4.46 -33.34
N ILE A 346 -20.87 5.53 -32.74
CA ILE A 346 -22.18 6.12 -33.08
C ILE A 346 -21.96 7.03 -34.29
N ARG A 347 -22.62 6.74 -35.41
CA ARG A 347 -22.50 7.56 -36.64
C ARG A 347 -23.44 8.79 -36.56
N LYS A 348 -23.13 9.87 -37.29
CA LYS A 348 -23.85 11.16 -37.26
C LYS A 348 -25.39 11.04 -37.34
N ARG A 349 -25.90 10.08 -38.13
CA ARG A 349 -27.35 9.80 -38.26
C ARG A 349 -28.00 9.23 -36.99
N GLN A 350 -27.22 8.59 -36.12
CA GLN A 350 -27.67 7.95 -34.88
C GLN A 350 -27.53 8.85 -33.64
N LEU A 351 -26.78 9.96 -33.75
CA LEU A 351 -26.68 10.96 -32.68
C LEU A 351 -28.02 11.68 -32.48
N HIS A 352 -28.62 12.16 -33.57
CA HIS A 352 -29.90 12.90 -33.53
C HIS A 352 -31.12 12.09 -33.08
N GLN A 353 -31.03 10.76 -33.05
CA GLN A 353 -32.12 9.90 -32.60
C GLN A 353 -32.13 9.72 -31.07
N LYS A 354 -30.99 9.90 -30.40
CA LYS A 354 -30.86 9.78 -28.93
C LYS A 354 -31.06 11.10 -28.20
N ASP A 355 -30.80 12.24 -28.83
CA ASP A 355 -31.06 13.56 -28.24
C ASP A 355 -32.54 13.76 -27.89
N SER A 356 -33.45 13.16 -28.68
CA SER A 356 -34.90 13.20 -28.40
C SER A 356 -35.32 12.41 -27.14
N LEU A 357 -34.52 11.41 -26.71
CA LEU A 357 -34.79 10.63 -25.49
C LEU A 357 -34.08 11.20 -24.25
N MET A 358 -32.88 11.76 -24.39
CA MET A 358 -32.18 12.43 -23.27
C MET A 358 -32.90 13.71 -22.84
N TYR A 359 -33.49 14.46 -23.78
CA TYR A 359 -34.24 15.69 -23.45
C TYR A 359 -35.53 15.40 -22.67
N LYS A 360 -36.19 14.26 -22.95
CA LYS A 360 -37.41 13.82 -22.23
C LYS A 360 -37.13 13.35 -20.80
N PHE A 361 -35.92 12.86 -20.51
CA PHE A 361 -35.54 12.47 -19.14
C PHE A 361 -35.22 13.67 -18.25
N HIS A 362 -34.70 14.77 -18.81
CA HIS A 362 -34.39 15.98 -18.05
C HIS A 362 -35.64 16.82 -17.72
N GLN A 363 -36.70 16.77 -18.54
CA GLN A 363 -37.92 17.53 -18.28
C GLN A 363 -38.84 16.93 -17.20
N LYS A 364 -38.67 15.65 -16.83
CA LYS A 364 -39.49 15.02 -15.76
C LYS A 364 -38.91 15.13 -14.35
N LYS A 365 -37.72 15.73 -14.17
CA LYS A 365 -37.07 15.81 -12.84
C LYS A 365 -36.76 17.23 -12.35
N LEU A 366 -37.24 18.26 -13.06
CA LEU A 366 -37.11 19.66 -12.65
C LEU A 366 -38.48 20.36 -12.80
N THR A 367 -39.37 20.10 -11.85
CA THR A 367 -40.45 21.01 -11.51
C THR A 367 -40.55 21.06 -9.99
N LEU A 368 -39.89 22.05 -9.40
CA LEU A 368 -40.34 22.82 -8.23
C LEU A 368 -39.35 23.99 -8.03
N THR A 369 -39.78 25.12 -8.60
CA THR A 369 -39.62 26.51 -8.11
C THR A 369 -38.35 26.88 -7.36
N ASP A 370 -37.52 27.73 -7.96
CA ASP A 370 -37.43 29.11 -7.44
C ASP A 370 -37.00 30.10 -8.54
N GLN A 371 -37.69 31.23 -8.59
CA GLN A 371 -37.45 32.32 -9.53
C GLN A 371 -36.55 33.35 -8.84
N HIS A 372 -35.29 33.48 -9.24
CA HIS A 372 -34.60 34.77 -9.20
C HIS A 372 -33.47 34.83 -10.24
N THR A 373 -33.54 35.90 -11.04
CA THR A 373 -32.71 36.32 -12.18
C THR A 373 -31.24 36.55 -11.85
N CYS A 374 -30.34 36.12 -12.74
CA CYS A 374 -29.05 36.80 -12.99
C CYS A 374 -28.68 36.74 -14.48
N PRO A 375 -28.04 37.79 -15.04
CA PRO A 375 -28.02 38.08 -16.47
C PRO A 375 -26.85 37.43 -17.21
N SER A 376 -27.04 37.31 -18.52
CA SER A 376 -26.05 36.97 -19.54
C SER A 376 -24.77 37.79 -19.41
N ASN A 377 -23.62 37.11 -19.38
CA ASN A 377 -22.38 37.65 -19.94
C ASN A 377 -21.59 36.53 -20.62
N THR A 378 -21.63 36.62 -21.95
CA THR A 378 -20.85 35.87 -22.93
C THR A 378 -19.38 36.30 -22.85
N PHE A 379 -18.45 35.35 -22.88
CA PHE A 379 -17.07 35.62 -23.29
C PHE A 379 -16.71 34.69 -24.44
N GLU A 380 -16.47 35.29 -25.61
CA GLU A 380 -15.91 34.65 -26.80
C GLU A 380 -14.41 34.37 -26.62
N VAL A 381 -13.97 33.19 -27.04
CA VAL A 381 -12.54 32.86 -27.17
C VAL A 381 -12.20 32.80 -28.66
N GLN A 382 -11.34 33.73 -29.10
CA GLN A 382 -10.78 33.78 -30.44
C GLN A 382 -9.81 32.62 -30.69
N VAL A 383 -10.04 31.87 -31.76
CA VAL A 383 -9.10 30.88 -32.31
C VAL A 383 -8.36 31.52 -33.48
N LEU A 384 -7.05 31.76 -33.32
CA LEU A 384 -6.19 32.23 -34.40
C LEU A 384 -5.94 31.11 -35.41
N ARG A 385 -6.42 31.31 -36.64
CA ARG A 385 -5.97 30.65 -37.87
C ARG A 385 -4.77 31.40 -38.41
N SER A 386 -3.72 30.70 -38.82
CA SER A 386 -2.69 31.25 -39.71
C SER A 386 -2.83 30.62 -41.09
N GLU A 387 -2.83 31.49 -42.08
CA GLU A 387 -3.21 31.28 -43.48
C GLU A 387 -2.10 30.66 -44.34
N ASN A 388 -2.51 29.94 -45.38
CA ASN A 388 -1.68 29.51 -46.50
C ASN A 388 -1.40 30.69 -47.44
N ILE A 389 -0.24 30.67 -48.12
CA ILE A 389 0.01 31.41 -49.35
C ILE A 389 0.35 30.40 -50.46
N ASP A 390 -0.39 30.50 -51.57
CA ASP A 390 -0.34 29.69 -52.78
C ASP A 390 0.84 30.06 -53.71
N SER A 391 1.31 29.11 -54.55
CA SER A 391 1.34 29.25 -56.02
C SER A 391 1.98 28.07 -56.78
N HIS A 392 1.15 27.50 -57.68
CA HIS A 392 1.36 26.96 -59.03
C HIS A 392 2.42 25.88 -59.43
N SER A 393 1.86 24.92 -60.22
CA SER A 393 2.38 24.15 -61.37
C SER A 393 2.92 22.71 -61.15
N SER A 394 2.29 21.75 -61.85
CA SER A 394 2.71 20.35 -62.07
C SER A 394 3.58 20.26 -63.36
N PRO A 395 4.16 19.12 -63.82
CA PRO A 395 4.02 17.70 -63.38
C PRO A 395 5.30 16.79 -63.42
N ARG A 396 5.12 15.54 -62.96
CA ARG A 396 5.78 14.26 -63.37
C ARG A 396 7.21 13.85 -62.89
N GLN A 397 7.30 12.53 -62.63
CA GLN A 397 8.44 11.57 -62.64
C GLN A 397 9.18 11.18 -61.33
N ASN A 398 8.90 9.93 -60.90
CA ASN A 398 9.77 8.79 -60.51
C ASN A 398 11.06 8.92 -59.66
N PRO A 399 11.46 7.83 -58.97
CA PRO A 399 12.17 7.87 -57.68
C PRO A 399 13.69 7.70 -57.81
N THR A 400 14.48 8.42 -57.01
CA THR A 400 15.88 8.06 -56.75
C THR A 400 16.38 8.51 -55.36
N THR A 401 16.78 7.50 -54.58
CA THR A 401 17.90 7.44 -53.61
C THR A 401 18.58 8.75 -53.17
N LYS A 402 18.44 9.13 -51.88
CA LYS A 402 19.49 9.87 -51.14
C LYS A 402 19.56 9.44 -49.65
N SER A 403 20.81 9.32 -49.21
CA SER A 403 21.41 8.78 -47.99
C SER A 403 20.90 9.33 -46.65
N PRO A 404 21.11 8.62 -45.51
CA PRO A 404 20.60 9.03 -44.21
C PRO A 404 21.31 10.28 -43.66
N ARG A 405 20.53 11.26 -43.20
CA ARG A 405 21.04 12.44 -42.49
C ARG A 405 21.30 12.10 -41.02
N ILE A 406 22.56 12.25 -40.60
CA ILE A 406 23.03 12.25 -39.22
C ILE A 406 22.54 13.54 -38.55
N ILE A 407 21.75 13.41 -37.47
CA ILE A 407 21.39 14.54 -36.60
C ILE A 407 22.34 14.52 -35.39
N LYS A 408 23.19 15.55 -35.29
CA LYS A 408 24.08 15.78 -34.15
C LYS A 408 23.27 16.33 -32.97
N LEU A 409 23.30 15.63 -31.84
CA LEU A 409 22.80 16.11 -30.55
C LEU A 409 23.80 17.13 -29.94
N PRO A 410 23.34 18.21 -29.27
CA PRO A 410 24.24 19.15 -28.61
C PRO A 410 24.88 18.54 -27.35
N LYS A 411 26.16 18.88 -27.15
CA LYS A 411 26.99 18.51 -25.99
C LYS A 411 26.53 19.26 -24.74
N TRP A 412 26.49 18.55 -23.61
CA TRP A 412 26.36 19.13 -22.26
C TRP A 412 27.71 19.72 -21.82
N PRO A 413 27.76 20.90 -21.16
CA PRO A 413 28.99 21.38 -20.55
C PRO A 413 29.28 20.65 -19.23
N GLU A 414 30.52 20.22 -19.08
CA GLU A 414 31.12 19.76 -17.83
C GLU A 414 31.36 20.94 -16.87
N SER A 415 30.97 20.73 -15.61
CA SER A 415 31.53 21.26 -14.35
C SER A 415 31.94 22.74 -14.22
N CYS A 416 31.34 23.43 -13.24
CA CYS A 416 32.10 24.18 -12.23
C CYS A 416 31.27 24.48 -10.96
N SER A 417 31.74 23.91 -9.85
CA SER A 417 31.82 24.46 -8.47
C SER A 417 30.95 25.66 -8.06
N GLY A 418 30.11 25.44 -7.04
CA GLY A 418 29.55 26.51 -6.21
C GLY A 418 28.36 26.01 -5.39
N SER A 419 28.56 25.76 -4.09
CA SER A 419 27.49 25.41 -3.15
C SER A 419 26.54 26.61 -2.95
N PRO A 420 25.21 26.37 -2.92
CA PRO A 420 24.39 27.06 -1.94
C PRO A 420 23.56 26.05 -1.13
N SER A 421 23.61 26.25 0.18
CA SER A 421 22.70 25.69 1.17
C SER A 421 21.25 26.02 0.82
N PHE A 422 20.45 25.00 0.47
CA PHE A 422 19.00 25.15 0.30
C PHE A 422 18.28 24.71 1.57
N THR A 423 17.77 25.68 2.31
CA THR A 423 16.68 25.46 3.28
C THR A 423 15.39 25.24 2.49
N TYR A 424 14.82 24.03 2.60
CA TYR A 424 13.56 23.69 1.95
C TYR A 424 12.36 24.25 2.74
N SER A 425 11.53 25.06 2.09
CA SER A 425 10.27 25.56 2.64
C SER A 425 9.14 24.54 2.43
N PRO A 426 8.35 24.18 3.47
CA PRO A 426 7.27 23.19 3.39
C PRO A 426 6.18 23.49 2.34
N ARG A 427 6.01 24.76 1.94
CA ARG A 427 4.94 25.18 1.01
C ARG A 427 5.14 24.67 -0.44
N LYS A 428 6.36 24.29 -0.84
CA LYS A 428 6.63 23.86 -2.22
C LYS A 428 6.15 22.43 -2.52
N LEU A 429 6.04 21.56 -1.52
CA LEU A 429 5.60 20.16 -1.67
C LEU A 429 4.11 20.04 -2.04
N LEU A 430 3.25 20.93 -1.52
CA LEU A 430 1.81 20.92 -1.78
C LEU A 430 1.45 21.23 -3.25
N SER A 431 2.29 22.00 -3.96
CA SER A 431 2.02 22.37 -5.37
C SER A 431 2.28 21.25 -6.38
N LEU A 432 3.00 20.19 -5.96
CA LEU A 432 3.42 19.09 -6.84
C LEU A 432 2.57 17.83 -6.69
N MET A 433 1.61 17.81 -5.75
CA MET A 433 0.81 16.63 -5.42
C MET A 433 -0.68 16.92 -5.63
N SER A 434 -1.12 16.92 -6.89
CA SER A 434 -2.55 16.91 -7.23
C SER A 434 -3.02 15.46 -7.44
N PRO A 435 -4.00 14.96 -6.67
CA PRO A 435 -4.51 13.60 -6.85
C PRO A 435 -5.54 13.52 -7.99
N SER A 436 -5.37 12.52 -8.86
CA SER A 436 -6.43 12.04 -9.75
C SER A 436 -7.46 11.24 -8.95
N SER A 437 -8.74 11.61 -9.08
CA SER A 437 -9.89 11.08 -8.36
C SER A 437 -10.09 9.56 -8.50
N PRO A 438 -10.49 8.83 -7.44
CA PRO A 438 -11.09 7.51 -7.56
C PRO A 438 -12.60 7.55 -7.28
N ASN A 439 -13.40 7.09 -8.24
CA ASN A 439 -14.82 6.78 -8.04
C ASN A 439 -14.98 5.46 -7.28
N SER A 440 -15.84 5.46 -6.27
CA SER A 440 -16.21 4.34 -5.42
C SER A 440 -17.49 3.64 -5.90
N SER A 441 -17.65 2.35 -5.56
CA SER A 441 -18.85 1.79 -4.89
C SER A 441 -18.67 0.31 -4.51
N PRO A 442 -19.39 -0.20 -3.48
CA PRO A 442 -18.90 -1.26 -2.57
C PRO A 442 -19.77 -2.53 -2.53
N VAL A 443 -19.27 -3.60 -1.90
CA VAL A 443 -20.11 -4.66 -1.29
C VAL A 443 -19.50 -5.07 0.06
N HIS A 444 -20.37 -5.24 1.05
CA HIS A 444 -20.14 -5.52 2.46
C HIS A 444 -19.56 -6.91 2.74
N GLU A 445 -18.63 -6.99 3.70
CA GLU A 445 -18.58 -8.02 4.75
C GLU A 445 -17.69 -7.53 5.90
N ALA A 446 -18.13 -7.73 7.14
CA ALA A 446 -17.42 -7.26 8.33
C ALA A 446 -16.19 -8.14 8.62
N PRO A 447 -14.98 -7.57 8.80
CA PRO A 447 -13.82 -8.36 9.18
C PRO A 447 -13.70 -8.53 10.72
N PRO A 448 -13.04 -9.60 11.19
CA PRO A 448 -12.99 -9.97 12.59
C PRO A 448 -12.04 -9.07 13.41
N VAL A 449 -12.30 -9.02 14.71
CA VAL A 449 -11.50 -8.36 15.75
C VAL A 449 -10.10 -9.00 15.82
N PHE A 450 -9.03 -8.21 15.62
CA PHE A 450 -7.66 -8.68 15.76
C PHE A 450 -7.12 -8.45 17.18
N ASN A 451 -6.87 -9.55 17.89
CA ASN A 451 -5.98 -9.60 19.06
C ASN A 451 -4.53 -9.60 18.58
N PHE A 452 -3.78 -8.53 18.90
CA PHE A 452 -2.33 -8.57 18.91
C PHE A 452 -1.88 -9.20 20.24
N CYS A 453 -1.64 -10.51 20.25
CA CYS A 453 -0.90 -11.14 21.34
C CYS A 453 0.60 -10.87 21.12
N SER A 454 1.11 -9.80 21.72
CA SER A 454 2.53 -9.67 22.03
C SER A 454 2.76 -10.23 23.45
N PRO A 455 3.89 -10.92 23.70
CA PRO A 455 4.18 -11.50 25.02
C PRO A 455 4.39 -10.39 26.08
N PRO A 456 4.07 -10.66 27.36
CA PRO A 456 4.19 -9.65 28.42
C PRO A 456 5.67 -9.35 28.69
N ILE A 457 6.02 -8.08 28.56
CA ILE A 457 7.26 -7.53 29.13
C ILE A 457 6.97 -7.38 30.63
N GLN A 458 7.57 -8.24 31.45
CA GLN A 458 7.60 -8.05 32.90
C GLN A 458 8.36 -6.75 33.21
N THR A 459 7.64 -5.76 33.73
CA THR A 459 8.24 -4.61 34.41
C THR A 459 8.02 -4.80 35.90
N ASP A 460 8.98 -5.43 36.57
CA ASP A 460 9.11 -5.32 38.02
C ASP A 460 9.65 -3.93 38.35
N PHE A 461 8.76 -3.03 38.76
CA PHE A 461 9.12 -1.84 39.52
C PHE A 461 8.70 -2.06 40.97
N THR A 462 9.62 -2.59 41.78
CA THR A 462 9.55 -2.47 43.24
C THR A 462 10.04 -1.09 43.64
N PHE A 463 9.15 -0.27 44.19
CA PHE A 463 9.53 0.89 44.98
C PHE A 463 10.12 0.38 46.30
N ASN A 464 11.42 0.59 46.52
CA ASN A 464 11.97 0.60 47.88
C ASN A 464 12.28 2.05 48.24
N THR A 465 11.49 2.55 49.19
CA THR A 465 11.85 3.64 50.09
C THR A 465 12.90 3.12 51.08
N ASP A 466 14.13 3.61 50.95
CA ASP A 466 14.96 4.24 52.00
C ASP A 466 16.41 4.38 51.54
#